data_AF-A0A8S3H5D0-F1
#
_entry.id   AF-A0A8S3H5D0-F1
#
_cell.length_a   1.000
_cell.length_b   1.000
_cell.length_c   1.000
_cell.angle_alpha   90.00
_cell.angle_beta   90.00
_cell.angle_gamma   90.00
#
_symmetry.space_group_name_H-M   'P 1'
#
loop_
_entity.id
_entity.type
_entity.pdbx_description
1 polymer ?
#
loop_
_entity_poly.entity_id
_entity_poly.type
_entity_poly.pdbx_seq_one_letter_code
_entity_poly.pdbx_strand_id
1 'polypeptide(L)'
;MQPSLSSKDSESEERKRLEQRQNRFAKESTTEINKSTKSVNKPNDILIGTCEKLEKNYLRLTSAPNPPTIRPLAILEQAFPFVLNKYQLNNDWSYI
;
A
#
# COMPACT_ATOMS: atom_id res chain seq x y z
N MET A 1 32.00 24.30 -32.58
CA MET A 1 30.91 25.22 -32.15
C MET A 1 29.87 24.39 -31.41
N GLN A 2 29.73 24.56 -30.10
CA GLN A 2 28.67 23.95 -29.29
C GLN A 2 27.83 25.08 -28.68
N PRO A 3 26.49 24.99 -28.70
CA PRO A 3 25.63 26.05 -28.17
C PRO A 3 25.62 26.01 -26.63
N SER A 4 25.86 27.15 -26.01
CA SER A 4 25.78 27.36 -24.57
C SER A 4 24.32 27.27 -24.09
N LEU A 5 23.97 26.16 -23.44
CA LEU A 5 22.69 26.06 -22.71
C LEU A 5 22.80 26.91 -21.44
N SER A 6 21.95 27.93 -21.36
CA SER A 6 21.84 28.86 -20.24
C SER A 6 21.63 28.09 -18.93
N SER A 7 22.51 28.30 -17.95
CA SER A 7 22.51 27.62 -16.64
C SER A 7 21.20 27.78 -15.85
N LYS A 8 20.37 28.77 -16.22
CA LYS A 8 19.06 29.02 -15.60
C LYS A 8 18.01 28.00 -16.04
N ASP A 9 18.15 27.43 -17.23
CA ASP A 9 17.18 26.49 -17.79
C ASP A 9 17.34 25.09 -17.21
N SER A 10 18.58 24.69 -16.85
CA SER A 10 18.81 23.39 -16.19
C SER A 10 18.26 23.35 -14.77
N GLU A 11 18.41 24.43 -14.00
CA GLU A 11 17.85 24.53 -12.64
C GLU A 11 16.32 24.50 -12.66
N SER A 12 15.69 25.14 -13.65
CA SER A 12 14.24 25.11 -13.84
C SER A 12 13.73 23.70 -14.12
N GLU A 13 14.39 22.96 -15.02
CA GLU A 13 14.02 21.58 -15.34
C GLU A 13 14.29 20.61 -14.18
N GLU A 14 15.35 20.83 -13.41
CA GLU A 14 15.66 20.02 -12.22
C GLU A 14 14.62 20.22 -11.11
N ARG A 15 14.16 21.45 -10.89
CA ARG A 15 13.06 21.76 -9.96
C ARG A 15 11.76 21.08 -10.40
N LYS A 16 11.42 21.11 -11.69
CA LYS A 16 10.26 20.40 -12.24
C LYS A 16 10.34 18.88 -12.04
N ARG A 17 11.52 18.27 -12.26
CA ARG A 17 11.73 16.83 -12.02
C ARG A 17 11.59 16.47 -10.54
N LEU A 18 12.10 17.32 -9.65
CA LEU A 18 11.99 17.13 -8.21
C LEU A 18 10.54 17.21 -7.75
N GLU A 19 9.79 18.20 -8.24
CA GLU A 19 8.37 18.39 -7.97
C GLU A 19 7.52 17.22 -8.52
N GLN A 20 7.78 16.76 -9.75
CA GLN A 20 7.15 15.56 -10.31
C GLN A 20 7.41 14.32 -9.44
N ARG A 21 8.62 14.18 -8.89
CA ARG A 21 8.97 13.05 -8.02
C ARG A 21 8.27 13.15 -6.66
N GLN A 22 8.13 14.35 -6.11
CA GLN A 22 7.38 14.60 -4.86
C GLN A 22 5.88 14.32 -5.03
N ASN A 23 5.29 14.75 -6.16
CA ASN A 23 3.86 14.55 -6.43
C ASN A 23 3.44 13.10 -6.66
N ARG A 24 4.38 12.19 -6.97
CA ARG A 24 4.05 10.75 -7.09
C ARG A 24 3.48 10.17 -5.79
N PHE A 25 3.95 10.66 -4.64
CA PHE A 25 3.55 10.15 -3.33
C PHE A 25 2.48 10.99 -2.62
N ALA A 26 2.20 12.20 -3.13
CA ALA A 26 1.22 13.11 -2.52
C ALA A 26 -0.24 12.75 -2.83
N LYS A 27 -0.51 11.98 -3.90
CA LYS A 27 -1.88 11.67 -4.34
C LYS A 27 -2.47 10.41 -3.71
N GLU A 28 -1.66 9.58 -3.05
CA GLU A 28 -2.14 8.40 -2.29
C GLU A 28 -2.42 8.71 -0.80
N SER A 29 -2.16 9.93 -0.34
CA SER A 29 -2.37 10.36 1.05
C SER A 29 -3.69 11.13 1.26
N THR A 30 -4.81 10.67 0.70
CA THR A 30 -6.15 11.19 1.06
C THR A 30 -6.95 10.26 1.96
N THR A 31 -6.34 9.20 2.48
CA THR A 31 -6.86 8.57 3.71
C THR A 31 -6.16 9.23 4.87
N GLU A 32 -6.88 10.08 5.60
CA GLU A 32 -6.47 10.62 6.90
C GLU A 32 -6.24 9.45 7.87
N ILE A 33 -5.05 8.86 7.83
CA ILE A 33 -4.65 7.86 8.80
C ILE A 33 -4.24 8.62 10.05
N ASN A 34 -5.17 8.65 10.99
CA ASN A 34 -4.98 9.05 12.37
C ASN A 34 -3.55 8.78 12.83
N LYS A 35 -2.86 9.87 13.19
CA LYS A 35 -1.55 9.89 13.83
C LYS A 35 -1.69 9.35 15.26
N SER A 36 -1.96 8.05 15.39
CA SER A 36 -2.06 7.37 16.68
C SER A 36 -0.91 6.36 16.82
N THR A 37 0.03 6.77 17.67
CA THR A 37 1.05 5.95 18.34
C THR A 37 2.06 5.21 17.46
N LYS A 38 3.30 5.69 17.50
CA LYS A 38 4.50 4.88 17.24
C LYS A 38 4.51 3.68 18.20
N SER A 39 3.91 2.57 17.81
CA SER A 39 4.25 1.26 18.37
C SER A 39 5.44 0.73 17.58
N VAL A 40 6.64 0.92 18.12
CA VAL A 40 7.80 0.16 17.67
C VAL A 40 7.54 -1.27 18.11
N ASN A 41 6.91 -2.06 17.24
CA ASN A 41 6.64 -3.48 17.51
C ASN A 41 7.98 -4.17 17.70
N LYS A 42 8.25 -4.65 18.93
CA LYS A 42 9.39 -5.53 19.17
C LYS A 42 9.11 -6.83 18.39
N PRO A 43 10.14 -7.54 17.91
CA PRO A 43 9.96 -8.74 17.09
C PRO A 43 9.12 -9.86 17.73
N ASN A 44 8.84 -9.78 19.04
CA ASN A 44 8.09 -10.77 19.81
C ASN A 44 6.70 -10.31 20.28
N ASP A 45 6.23 -9.11 19.88
CA ASP A 45 4.89 -8.66 20.25
C ASP A 45 3.82 -9.31 19.36
N ILE A 46 2.75 -9.82 19.97
CA ILE A 46 1.63 -10.45 19.26
C ILE A 46 0.83 -9.35 18.53
N LEU A 47 0.87 -9.36 17.20
CA LEU A 47 0.15 -8.40 16.37
C LEU A 47 -1.21 -8.98 15.93
N ILE A 48 -2.29 -8.33 16.35
CA ILE A 48 -3.66 -8.68 15.96
C ILE A 48 -4.10 -7.75 14.83
N GLY A 49 -4.61 -8.32 13.74
CA GLY A 49 -5.15 -7.57 12.62
C GLY A 49 -6.53 -6.97 12.91
N THR A 50 -6.86 -5.85 12.28
CA THR A 50 -8.16 -5.15 12.42
C THR A 50 -8.88 -4.97 11.08
N CYS A 51 -8.44 -5.65 10.03
CA CYS A 51 -9.05 -5.54 8.71
C CYS A 51 -10.38 -6.32 8.63
N GLU A 52 -11.49 -5.64 8.42
CA GLU A 52 -12.83 -6.23 8.33
C GLU A 52 -13.25 -6.62 6.90
N LYS A 53 -12.39 -6.40 5.92
CA LYS A 53 -12.71 -6.68 4.51
C LYS A 53 -12.64 -8.18 4.22
N LEU A 54 -13.69 -8.76 3.64
CA LEU A 54 -13.70 -10.15 3.17
C LEU A 54 -12.77 -10.36 1.97
N GLU A 55 -12.67 -9.36 1.09
CA GLU A 55 -11.79 -9.36 -0.07
C GLU A 55 -10.70 -8.28 0.06
N LYS A 56 -9.45 -8.66 -0.17
CA LYS A 56 -8.28 -7.78 -0.12
C LYS A 56 -7.22 -8.26 -1.10
N ASN A 57 -6.48 -7.31 -1.70
CA ASN A 57 -5.30 -7.61 -2.51
C ASN A 57 -4.16 -8.19 -1.66
N TYR A 58 -3.64 -9.34 -2.06
CA TYR A 58 -2.44 -9.93 -1.47
C TYR A 58 -1.19 -9.25 -2.05
N LEU A 59 -0.65 -8.29 -1.31
CA LEU A 59 0.60 -7.62 -1.64
C LEU A 59 1.75 -8.25 -0.86
N ARG A 60 2.96 -8.24 -1.43
CA ARG A 60 4.17 -8.66 -0.73
C ARG A 60 4.40 -7.74 0.47
N LEU A 61 4.71 -8.33 1.62
CA LEU A 61 5.09 -7.58 2.81
C LEU A 61 6.48 -6.98 2.59
N THR A 62 6.55 -5.72 2.20
CA THR A 62 7.80 -4.96 1.99
C THR A 62 8.17 -4.07 3.18
N SER A 63 7.30 -4.00 4.19
CA SER A 63 7.46 -3.17 5.39
C SER A 63 6.93 -3.91 6.62
N ALA A 64 7.08 -3.28 7.79
CA ALA A 64 6.54 -3.82 9.02
C ALA A 64 5.01 -4.06 8.92
N PRO A 65 4.49 -5.14 9.50
CA PRO A 65 3.08 -5.47 9.46
C PRO A 65 2.24 -4.39 10.15
N ASN A 66 1.26 -3.84 9.43
CA ASN A 66 0.31 -2.86 9.95
C ASN A 66 -1.01 -3.57 10.33
N PRO A 67 -1.52 -3.42 11.57
CA PRO A 67 -2.79 -4.02 12.01
C PRO A 67 -3.99 -3.84 11.05
N PRO A 68 -4.28 -2.63 10.51
CA PRO A 68 -5.43 -2.43 9.62
C PRO A 68 -5.30 -3.16 8.27
N THR A 69 -4.12 -3.68 7.95
CA THR A 69 -3.90 -4.45 6.72
C THR A 69 -4.08 -5.95 6.92
N ILE A 70 -4.20 -6.45 8.15
CA ILE A 70 -4.26 -7.88 8.43
C ILE A 70 -5.68 -8.25 8.87
N ARG A 71 -6.25 -9.29 8.28
CA ARG A 71 -7.59 -9.77 8.65
C ARG A 71 -7.49 -10.63 9.93
N PRO A 72 -8.28 -10.35 10.98
CA PRO A 72 -8.34 -11.21 12.16
C PRO A 72 -9.08 -12.51 11.86
N LEU A 73 -8.97 -13.47 12.79
CA LEU A 73 -9.53 -14.82 12.65
C LEU A 73 -11.01 -14.84 12.23
N ALA A 74 -11.85 -14.07 12.92
CA ALA A 74 -13.29 -14.02 12.64
C ALA A 74 -13.60 -13.63 11.18
N ILE A 75 -12.79 -12.75 10.59
CA ILE A 75 -12.95 -12.31 9.21
C ILE A 75 -12.39 -13.36 8.24
N LEU A 76 -11.32 -14.08 8.62
CA LEU A 76 -10.76 -15.15 7.80
C LEU A 76 -11.73 -16.34 7.68
N GLU A 77 -12.41 -16.69 8.77
CA GLU A 77 -13.45 -17.73 8.77
C GLU A 77 -14.61 -17.39 7.81
N GLN A 78 -14.95 -16.11 7.70
CA GLN A 78 -15.97 -15.62 6.76
C GLN A 78 -15.43 -15.48 5.33
N ALA A 79 -14.17 -15.08 5.17
CA ALA A 79 -13.56 -14.86 3.86
C ALA A 79 -13.30 -16.17 3.11
N PHE A 80 -13.01 -17.25 3.83
CA PHE A 80 -12.74 -18.56 3.22
C PHE A 80 -13.89 -19.09 2.35
N PRO A 81 -15.14 -19.23 2.85
CA PRO A 81 -16.26 -19.67 2.01
C PRO A 81 -16.58 -18.66 0.90
N PHE A 82 -16.38 -17.36 1.14
CA PHE A 82 -16.57 -16.33 0.11
C PHE A 82 -15.65 -16.55 -1.10
N VAL A 83 -14.35 -16.78 -0.86
CA VAL A 83 -13.38 -17.02 -1.92
C VAL A 83 -13.68 -18.33 -2.65
N LEU A 84 -14.01 -19.39 -1.90
CA LEU A 84 -14.34 -20.69 -2.48
C LEU A 84 -15.57 -20.60 -3.40
N ASN A 85 -16.61 -19.90 -2.98
CA ASN A 85 -17.82 -19.70 -3.79
C ASN A 85 -17.52 -18.92 -5.07
N LYS A 86 -16.69 -17.87 -4.99
CA LYS A 86 -16.31 -17.07 -6.17
C LYS A 86 -15.50 -17.89 -7.18
N TYR A 87 -14.61 -18.74 -6.68
CA TYR A 87 -13.89 -19.69 -7.52
C TYR A 87 -14.82 -20.71 -8.16
N GLN A 88 -15.77 -21.30 -7.41
CA GLN A 88 -16.73 -22.25 -7.97
C GLN A 88 -17.63 -21.63 -9.06
N LEU A 89 -17.97 -20.34 -8.92
CA LEU A 89 -18.74 -19.59 -9.91
C LEU A 89 -17.97 -19.30 -11.19
N ASN A 90 -16.71 -18.86 -11.07
CA ASN A 90 -15.93 -18.35 -12.21
C ASN A 90 -14.90 -19.34 -12.76
N ASN A 91 -14.59 -20.39 -12.01
CA ASN A 91 -13.53 -21.37 -12.23
C ASN A 91 -12.15 -20.73 -12.52
N ASP A 92 -11.91 -19.54 -11.94
CA ASP A 92 -10.72 -18.73 -12.15
C ASP A 92 -9.66 -19.01 -11.09
N TRP A 93 -8.65 -19.77 -11.47
CA TRP A 93 -7.52 -20.12 -10.62
C TRP A 93 -6.63 -18.93 -10.26
N SER A 94 -6.68 -17.81 -11.02
CA SER A 94 -5.88 -16.62 -10.68
C SER A 94 -6.42 -15.90 -9.44
N TYR A 95 -7.65 -16.23 -9.02
CA TYR A 95 -8.33 -15.61 -7.89
C TYR A 95 -7.97 -16.25 -6.53
N ILE A 96 -7.53 -17.50 -6.51
CA ILE A 96 -7.14 -18.28 -5.32
C ILE A 96 -5.61 -18.28 -5.18
#